data_AF-A0A1L9GM91-F1
#
_entry.id   AF-A0A1L9GM91-F1
#
_cell.length_a   1.000
_cell.length_b   1.000
_cell.length_c   1.000
_cell.angle_alpha   90.00
_cell.angle_beta   90.00
_cell.angle_gamma   90.00
#
_symmetry.space_group_name_H-M   'P 1'
#
loop_
_entity.id
_entity.type
_entity.pdbx_description
1 polymer ?
#
loop_
_entity_poly.entity_id
_entity_poly.type
_entity_poly.pdbx_seq_one_letter_code
_entity_poly.pdbx_strand_id
1 'polypeptide(L)'
;MKLMLSSGAQKAKIFLDGRDLDQSDMYGTQDVKSITLARPNILILIEANFQPEEIMGVSYPAGNVITNITLDPVTGKFKKVEKIQGGILGATIGNGTHTSEETCFPSKAPYRTK
;
A
#
# COMPACT_ATOMS: atom_id res chain seq x y z
N MET A 1 9.31 8.37 2.68
CA MET A 1 9.20 7.10 1.92
C MET A 1 10.55 6.74 1.30
N LYS A 2 10.95 5.47 1.34
CA LYS A 2 12.16 4.92 0.70
C LYS A 2 11.81 3.66 -0.08
N LEU A 3 12.25 3.59 -1.33
CA LEU A 3 12.10 2.42 -2.20
C LEU A 3 13.41 1.64 -2.25
N MET A 4 13.34 0.33 -2.06
CA MET A 4 14.44 -0.59 -2.33
C MET A 4 14.04 -1.47 -3.50
N LEU A 5 14.80 -1.37 -4.60
CA LEU A 5 14.58 -2.20 -5.77
C LEU A 5 14.94 -3.65 -5.46
N SER A 6 14.32 -4.59 -6.18
CA SER A 6 14.66 -6.00 -6.08
C SER A 6 16.14 -6.21 -6.45
N SER A 7 16.79 -7.14 -5.75
CA SER A 7 18.17 -7.53 -6.06
C SER A 7 18.34 -9.03 -5.80
N GLY A 8 18.77 -9.78 -6.83
CA GLY A 8 18.90 -11.23 -6.74
C GLY A 8 17.60 -11.90 -6.26
N ALA A 9 17.68 -12.56 -5.10
CA ALA A 9 16.54 -13.25 -4.46
C ALA A 9 15.64 -12.35 -3.59
N GLN A 10 15.99 -11.07 -3.39
CA GLN A 10 15.21 -10.15 -2.56
C GLN A 10 14.18 -9.41 -3.40
N LYS A 11 12.89 -9.52 -3.01
CA LYS A 11 11.81 -8.71 -3.59
C LYS A 11 12.02 -7.23 -3.28
N ALA A 12 11.40 -6.38 -4.10
CA ALA A 12 11.43 -4.94 -3.87
C ALA A 12 10.66 -4.59 -2.58
N LYS A 13 11.13 -3.60 -1.84
CA LYS A 13 10.57 -3.19 -0.55
C LYS A 13 10.26 -1.72 -0.50
N ILE A 14 9.27 -1.36 0.32
CA ILE A 14 8.88 0.02 0.58
C ILE A 14 9.01 0.26 2.06
N PHE A 15 9.67 1.35 2.42
CA PHE A 15 9.75 1.81 3.79
C PHE A 15 9.04 3.16 3.94
N LEU A 16 8.16 3.25 4.93
CA LEU A 16 7.55 4.49 5.37
C LEU A 16 8.03 4.79 6.80
N ASP A 17 8.68 5.94 6.98
CA ASP A 17 9.25 6.36 8.27
C ASP A 17 10.10 5.28 8.97
N GLY A 18 10.91 4.57 8.16
CA GLY A 18 11.79 3.49 8.62
C GLY A 18 11.12 2.13 8.81
N ARG A 19 9.79 2.04 8.67
CA ARG A 19 9.04 0.78 8.78
C ARG A 19 8.84 0.13 7.42
N ASP A 20 9.15 -1.16 7.33
CA ASP A 20 8.88 -1.97 6.14
C ASP A 20 7.36 -2.06 5.94
N LEU A 21 6.87 -1.90 4.72
CA LEU A 21 5.45 -2.09 4.43
C LEU A 21 5.09 -3.56 4.23
N ASP A 22 6.07 -4.45 4.11
CA ASP A 22 5.85 -5.88 4.30
C ASP A 22 5.76 -6.19 5.80
N GLN A 23 4.56 -6.49 6.30
CA GLN A 23 4.27 -6.75 7.71
C GLN A 23 3.43 -8.01 7.86
N SER A 24 3.68 -8.77 8.92
CA SER A 24 2.85 -9.92 9.27
C SER A 24 2.91 -10.13 10.78
N ASP A 25 1.73 -10.28 11.39
CA ASP A 25 1.57 -10.60 12.79
C ASP A 25 0.34 -11.51 13.00
N MET A 26 -0.12 -11.62 14.24
CA MET A 26 -1.27 -12.46 14.60
C MET A 26 -2.62 -11.91 14.10
N TYR A 27 -2.69 -10.64 13.74
CA TYR A 27 -3.92 -9.95 13.33
C TYR A 27 -4.05 -9.86 11.81
N GLY A 28 -2.95 -10.01 11.07
CA GLY A 28 -3.00 -10.01 9.62
C GLY A 28 -1.66 -10.00 8.93
N THR A 29 -1.74 -9.78 7.62
CA THR A 29 -0.59 -9.61 6.74
C THR A 29 -0.77 -8.39 5.86
N GLN A 30 0.34 -7.75 5.52
CA GLN A 30 0.43 -6.71 4.51
C GLN A 30 1.64 -7.02 3.65
N ASP A 31 1.42 -7.19 2.35
CA ASP A 31 2.46 -7.49 1.37
C ASP A 31 2.51 -6.42 0.29
N VAL A 32 3.70 -5.88 0.05
CA VAL A 32 4.03 -5.22 -1.21
C VAL A 32 4.15 -6.31 -2.28
N LYS A 33 3.17 -6.35 -3.20
CA LYS A 33 3.11 -7.34 -4.29
C LYS A 33 3.96 -6.93 -5.48
N SER A 34 3.97 -5.65 -5.83
CA SER A 34 4.78 -5.16 -6.93
C SER A 34 5.15 -3.68 -6.79
N ILE A 35 6.29 -3.32 -7.37
CA ILE A 35 6.76 -1.95 -7.55
C ILE A 35 7.23 -1.83 -9.00
N THR A 36 6.55 -1.03 -9.80
CA THR A 36 6.86 -0.83 -11.21
C THR A 36 7.28 0.62 -11.45
N LEU A 37 8.50 0.81 -11.96
CA LEU A 37 9.02 2.11 -12.37
C LEU A 37 8.63 2.37 -13.84
N ALA A 38 7.54 3.09 -14.08
CA ALA A 38 7.01 3.39 -15.41
C ALA A 38 7.00 4.90 -15.65
N ARG A 39 8.14 5.46 -16.12
CA ARG A 39 8.34 6.92 -16.25
C ARG A 39 7.13 7.62 -16.92
N PRO A 40 6.62 8.72 -16.35
CA PRO A 40 7.11 9.41 -15.15
C PRO A 40 6.72 8.72 -13.84
N ASN A 41 5.75 7.82 -13.85
CA ASN A 41 5.10 7.27 -12.67
C ASN A 41 5.86 6.11 -12.01
N ILE A 42 5.55 5.90 -10.74
CA ILE A 42 5.85 4.71 -9.97
C ILE A 42 4.51 4.10 -9.59
N LEU A 43 4.30 2.82 -9.94
CA LEU A 43 3.10 2.07 -9.62
C LEU A 43 3.43 1.06 -8.53
N ILE A 44 2.64 1.04 -7.47
CA ILE A 44 2.83 0.16 -6.32
C ILE A 44 1.53 -0.57 -6.05
N LEU A 45 1.60 -1.88 -5.88
CA LEU A 45 0.48 -2.73 -5.48
C LEU A 45 0.78 -3.30 -4.09
N ILE A 46 -0.12 -3.05 -3.15
CA ILE A 46 -0.08 -3.60 -1.80
C ILE A 46 -1.37 -4.39 -1.58
N GLU A 47 -1.27 -5.51 -0.90
CA GLU A 47 -2.41 -6.29 -0.44
C GLU A 47 -2.29 -6.51 1.06
N ALA A 48 -3.35 -6.19 1.79
CA ALA A 48 -3.47 -6.44 3.21
C ALA A 48 -4.63 -7.40 3.49
N ASN A 49 -4.42 -8.37 4.37
CA ASN A 49 -5.42 -9.32 4.83
C ASN A 49 -5.51 -9.25 6.35
N PHE A 50 -6.73 -9.24 6.86
CA PHE A 50 -7.03 -9.14 8.28
C PHE A 50 -7.80 -10.37 8.72
N GLN A 51 -7.42 -10.94 9.87
CA GLN A 51 -8.18 -12.00 10.49
C GLN A 51 -9.51 -11.48 11.05
N PRO A 52 -10.52 -12.34 11.25
CA PRO A 52 -11.71 -11.95 11.98
C PRO A 52 -11.34 -11.45 13.39
N GLU A 53 -12.00 -10.40 13.84
CA GLU A 53 -11.70 -9.76 15.12
C GLU A 53 -12.99 -9.39 15.87
N GLU A 54 -12.92 -9.31 17.20
CA GLU A 54 -14.00 -8.81 18.03
C GLU A 54 -13.51 -7.60 18.81
N ILE A 55 -14.16 -6.46 18.57
CA ILE A 55 -13.80 -5.19 19.20
C ILE A 55 -15.05 -4.65 19.89
N MET A 56 -14.97 -4.50 21.22
CA MET A 56 -16.06 -3.96 22.05
C MET A 56 -17.41 -4.70 21.86
N GLY A 57 -17.37 -6.03 21.70
CA GLY A 57 -18.56 -6.87 21.49
C GLY A 57 -19.12 -6.84 20.07
N VAL A 58 -18.44 -6.18 19.12
CA VAL A 58 -18.77 -6.21 17.70
C VAL A 58 -17.80 -7.15 17.00
N SER A 59 -18.34 -8.19 16.36
CA SER A 59 -17.56 -9.13 15.56
C SER A 59 -17.46 -8.66 14.12
N TYR A 60 -16.24 -8.55 13.63
CA TYR A 60 -15.92 -8.22 12.25
C TYR A 60 -15.38 -9.48 11.55
N PRO A 61 -15.88 -9.81 10.34
CA PRO A 61 -15.34 -10.94 9.57
C PRO A 61 -13.93 -10.62 9.08
N ALA A 62 -13.24 -11.63 8.53
CA ALA A 62 -11.98 -11.40 7.84
C ALA A 62 -12.11 -10.30 6.78
N GLY A 63 -11.03 -9.54 6.61
CA GLY A 63 -10.98 -8.40 5.70
C GLY A 63 -9.83 -8.51 4.70
N ASN A 64 -9.98 -7.87 3.56
CA ASN A 64 -8.94 -7.69 2.56
C ASN A 64 -8.99 -6.26 2.02
N VAL A 65 -7.81 -5.68 1.81
CA VAL A 65 -7.63 -4.39 1.16
C VAL A 65 -6.56 -4.50 0.09
N ILE A 66 -6.94 -4.17 -1.14
CA ILE A 66 -6.00 -4.05 -2.26
C ILE A 66 -5.77 -2.58 -2.53
N THR A 67 -4.54 -2.12 -2.34
CA THR A 67 -4.14 -0.73 -2.53
C THR A 67 -3.25 -0.60 -3.77
N ASN A 68 -3.71 0.18 -4.74
CA ASN A 68 -2.91 0.63 -5.87
C ASN A 68 -2.49 2.08 -5.64
N ILE A 69 -1.19 2.34 -5.70
CA ILE A 69 -0.62 3.68 -5.57
C ILE A 69 0.06 4.04 -6.88
N THR A 70 -0.28 5.21 -7.41
CA THR A 70 0.41 5.87 -8.51
C THR A 70 1.08 7.12 -7.98
N LEU A 71 2.40 7.16 -8.04
CA LEU A 71 3.21 8.29 -7.62
C LEU A 71 3.93 8.90 -8.83
N ASP A 72 3.75 10.18 -9.07
CA ASP A 72 4.59 10.97 -9.96
C ASP A 72 5.59 11.75 -9.11
N PRO A 73 6.86 11.32 -9.01
CA PRO A 73 7.85 11.99 -8.18
C PRO A 73 8.33 13.33 -8.79
N VAL A 74 8.03 13.63 -10.06
CA VAL A 74 8.37 14.91 -10.70
C VAL A 74 7.38 15.99 -10.25
N THR A 75 6.09 15.68 -10.33
CA THR A 75 5.03 16.63 -9.95
C THR A 75 4.62 16.54 -8.48
N GLY A 76 4.99 15.46 -7.79
CA GLY A 76 4.54 15.18 -6.43
C GLY A 76 3.13 14.61 -6.34
N LYS A 77 2.46 14.34 -7.47
CA LYS A 77 1.11 13.79 -7.48
C LYS A 77 1.10 12.36 -6.94
N PHE A 78 0.24 12.12 -5.96
CA PHE A 78 0.02 10.82 -5.35
C PHE A 78 -1.46 10.45 -5.50
N LYS A 79 -1.73 9.33 -6.15
CA LYS A 79 -3.07 8.77 -6.29
C LYS A 79 -3.11 7.40 -5.64
N LYS A 80 -4.10 7.19 -4.78
CA LYS A 80 -4.34 5.94 -4.07
C LYS A 80 -5.72 5.42 -4.44
N VAL A 81 -5.80 4.16 -4.85
CA VAL A 81 -7.04 3.45 -5.16
C VAL A 81 -7.08 2.19 -4.30
N GLU A 82 -8.03 2.12 -3.38
CA GLU A 82 -8.19 1.05 -2.40
C GLU A 82 -9.47 0.28 -2.68
N LYS A 83 -9.36 -1.04 -2.85
CA LYS A 83 -10.51 -1.94 -2.92
C LYS A 83 -10.64 -2.65 -1.58
N ILE A 84 -11.73 -2.39 -0.87
CA ILE A 84 -11.98 -2.87 0.49
C ILE A 84 -13.06 -3.95 0.45
N GLN A 85 -12.81 -5.05 1.15
CA GLN A 85 -13.73 -6.17 1.30
C GLN A 85 -13.68 -6.72 2.73
N GLY A 86 -14.76 -6.59 3.48
CA GLY A 86 -14.87 -7.15 4.83
C GLY A 86 -14.02 -6.44 5.88
N GLY A 87 -13.83 -7.09 7.02
CA GLY A 87 -13.14 -6.50 8.17
C GLY A 87 -13.85 -5.29 8.77
N ILE A 88 -13.20 -4.68 9.75
CA ILE A 88 -13.64 -3.42 10.35
C ILE A 88 -13.70 -2.29 9.31
N LEU A 89 -12.81 -2.29 8.32
CA LEU A 89 -12.80 -1.28 7.26
C LEU A 89 -14.05 -1.40 6.38
N GLY A 90 -14.43 -2.61 5.95
CA GLY A 90 -15.66 -2.82 5.20
C GLY A 90 -16.93 -2.42 5.97
N ALA A 91 -16.91 -2.57 7.30
CA ALA A 91 -18.03 -2.17 8.17
C ALA A 91 -18.08 -0.65 8.46
N THR A 92 -16.94 0.03 8.48
CA THR A 92 -16.85 1.45 8.87
C THR A 92 -16.90 2.41 7.69
N ILE A 93 -16.17 2.11 6.61
CA ILE A 93 -16.07 2.96 5.41
C ILE A 93 -16.73 2.33 4.18
N GLY A 94 -17.28 1.12 4.32
CA GLY A 94 -18.01 0.44 3.27
C GLY A 94 -17.11 -0.36 2.33
N ASN A 95 -17.60 -1.53 1.92
CA ASN A 95 -16.99 -2.31 0.85
C ASN A 95 -17.06 -1.55 -0.48
N GLY A 96 -16.03 -1.69 -1.31
CA GLY A 96 -15.99 -1.07 -2.62
C GLY A 96 -14.62 -0.50 -2.97
N THR A 97 -14.60 0.35 -3.99
CA THR A 97 -13.38 1.01 -4.46
C THR A 97 -13.40 2.47 -4.01
N HIS A 98 -12.41 2.84 -3.20
CA HIS A 98 -12.19 4.19 -2.71
C HIS A 98 -10.99 4.79 -3.42
N THR A 99 -11.07 6.06 -3.80
CA THR A 99 -9.96 6.76 -4.47
C THR A 99 -9.67 8.04 -3.74
N SER A 100 -8.39 8.29 -3.44
CA SER A 100 -7.90 9.55 -2.92
C SER A 100 -6.74 10.06 -3.77
N GLU A 101 -6.66 11.38 -3.90
CA GLU A 101 -5.58 12.06 -4.62
C GLU A 101 -5.01 13.15 -3.72
N GLU A 102 -3.69 13.19 -3.65
CA GLU A 102 -2.93 14.12 -2.83
C GLU A 102 -1.78 14.68 -3.65
N THR A 103 -1.30 15.88 -3.29
CA THR A 103 -0.08 16.44 -3.84
C THR A 103 0.94 16.53 -2.72
N CYS A 104 1.98 15.72 -2.81
CA CYS A 104 3.08 15.68 -1.86
C CYS A 104 4.24 16.55 -2.37
N PHE A 105 5.16 16.91 -1.47
CA PHE A 105 6.43 17.50 -1.91
C PHE A 105 7.20 16.50 -2.79
N PRO A 106 7.84 16.95 -3.89
CA PRO A 106 8.64 16.08 -4.75
C PRO A 106 9.68 15.31 -3.94
N SER A 107 9.60 13.98 -3.96
CA SER A 107 10.57 13.14 -3.24
C SER A 107 11.87 13.04 -4.03
N LYS A 108 13.03 12.99 -3.35
CA LYS A 108 14.33 12.66 -3.95
C LYS A 108 14.44 11.17 -4.34
N ALA A 109 13.35 10.55 -4.81
CA ALA A 109 13.37 9.16 -5.23
C ALA A 109 14.38 9.01 -6.38
N PRO A 110 15.34 8.07 -6.28
CA PRO A 110 16.35 7.91 -7.30
C PRO A 110 15.71 7.35 -8.57
N TYR A 111 15.53 8.20 -9.58
CA TYR A 111 15.50 7.70 -10.94
C TYR A 111 16.89 7.12 -11.22
N ARG A 112 16.98 5.83 -11.61
CA ARG A 112 18.19 5.36 -12.28
C ARG A 112 18.36 6.22 -13.54
N THR A 113 19.26 7.20 -13.47
CA THR A 113 19.95 7.72 -14.65
C THR A 113 20.69 6.53 -15.27
N LYS A 114 20.45 6.29 -16.55
CA LYS A 114 21.26 5.36 -17.32
C LYS A 114 22.71 5.83 -17.32
#